data_AF-A0A7C9EAU6-F1
#
_entry.id   AF-A0A7C9EAU6-F1
#
_cell.length_a   1.000
_cell.length_b   1.000
_cell.length_c   1.000
_cell.angle_alpha   90.00
_cell.angle_beta   90.00
_cell.angle_gamma   90.00
#
_symmetry.space_group_name_H-M   'P 1'
#
loop_
_entity.id
_entity.type
_entity.pdbx_description
1 polymer ?
#
loop_
_entity_poly.entity_id
_entity_poly.type
_entity_poly.pdbx_seq_one_letter_code
_entity_poly.pdbx_strand_id
1 'polypeptide(L)'
;RGIKPGKISYNVMINAYGAAGLYTEAEGLLQAMQKNGCCPDSLTYLALIRAYTQSKNLSEAEQTLSSMQKQGIQPSCAHFDLLMSAFAKAGLIKEAERVFKNMLASGLRPDLVCYRTMLRGFLDCGYVDEGLSFFKKIQESVEPDRFIMSAAVHLYKSAGHDQEAEVILNSMNDLGIPLKKLQIRSRMRTP
;
A
#
# COMPACT_ATOMS: atom_id res chain seq x y z
N ARG A 1 15.19 39.34 -10.57
CA ARG A 1 15.87 38.13 -10.06
C ARG A 1 14.88 37.42 -9.14
N GLY A 2 14.51 36.17 -9.43
CA GLY A 2 13.57 35.40 -8.62
C GLY A 2 14.24 34.68 -7.46
N ILE A 3 13.48 34.41 -6.39
CA ILE A 3 13.91 33.58 -5.25
C ILE A 3 14.04 32.14 -5.75
N LYS A 4 15.20 31.51 -5.52
CA LYS A 4 15.39 30.09 -5.85
C LYS A 4 14.58 29.22 -4.86
N PRO A 5 13.73 28.30 -5.33
CA PRO A 5 12.99 27.41 -4.45
C PRO A 5 13.95 26.56 -3.60
N GLY A 6 13.64 26.42 -2.31
CA GLY A 6 14.35 25.50 -1.42
C GLY A 6 13.78 24.09 -1.46
N LYS A 7 14.44 23.17 -0.77
CA LYS A 7 14.04 21.75 -0.65
C LYS A 7 12.57 21.56 -0.23
N ILE A 8 12.11 22.34 0.75
CA ILE A 8 10.72 22.28 1.24
C ILE A 8 9.75 22.69 0.12
N SER A 9 10.03 23.77 -0.60
CA SER A 9 9.20 24.23 -1.71
C SER A 9 9.09 23.17 -2.81
N TYR A 10 10.20 22.54 -3.18
CA TYR A 10 10.21 21.42 -4.13
C TYR A 10 9.33 20.27 -3.64
N ASN A 11 9.54 19.80 -2.40
CA ASN A 11 8.77 18.67 -1.86
C ASN A 11 7.26 18.97 -1.82
N VAL A 12 6.86 20.20 -1.48
CA VAL A 12 5.44 20.62 -1.51
C VAL A 12 4.87 20.54 -2.92
N MET A 13 5.57 21.11 -3.91
CA MET A 13 5.09 21.10 -5.30
C MET A 13 5.07 19.69 -5.91
N ILE A 14 6.12 18.89 -5.69
CA ILE A 14 6.20 17.49 -6.15
C ILE A 14 5.09 16.66 -5.49
N ASN A 15 4.83 16.85 -4.20
CA ASN A 15 3.74 16.17 -3.51
C ASN A 15 2.36 16.57 -4.05
N ALA A 16 2.17 17.84 -4.43
CA ALA A 16 0.92 18.30 -5.05
C ALA A 16 0.69 17.62 -6.41
N TYR A 17 1.69 17.60 -7.29
CA TYR A 17 1.60 16.87 -8.57
C TYR A 17 1.45 15.36 -8.36
N GLY A 18 2.17 14.80 -7.39
CA GLY A 18 2.09 13.38 -7.05
C GLY A 18 0.76 12.95 -6.45
N ALA A 19 -0.01 13.87 -5.84
CA ALA A 19 -1.38 13.61 -5.39
C ALA A 19 -2.41 13.69 -6.54
N ALA A 20 -2.06 14.35 -7.64
CA ALA A 20 -2.89 14.50 -8.84
C ALA A 20 -2.55 13.50 -9.96
N GLY A 21 -1.55 12.62 -9.77
CA GLY A 21 -1.10 11.65 -10.76
C GLY A 21 -0.30 12.25 -11.91
N LEU A 22 0.11 13.50 -11.78
CA LEU A 22 0.84 14.28 -12.78
C LEU A 22 2.35 13.97 -12.70
N TYR A 23 2.72 12.77 -13.16
CA TYR A 23 4.08 12.26 -13.01
C TYR A 23 5.11 13.04 -13.84
N THR A 24 4.76 13.52 -15.04
CA THR A 24 5.67 14.29 -15.89
C THR A 24 6.09 15.60 -15.22
N GLU A 25 5.15 16.29 -14.58
CA GLU A 25 5.38 17.52 -13.82
C GLU A 25 6.20 17.24 -12.55
N ALA A 26 5.88 16.15 -11.84
CA ALA A 26 6.64 15.72 -10.67
C ALA A 26 8.11 15.42 -11.01
N GLU A 27 8.37 14.74 -12.14
CA GLU A 27 9.72 14.47 -12.64
C GLU A 27 10.45 15.73 -13.08
N GLY A 28 9.77 16.64 -13.78
CA GLY A 28 10.35 17.92 -14.17
C GLY A 28 10.83 18.71 -12.95
N LEU A 29 10.06 18.69 -11.86
CA LEU A 29 10.47 19.30 -10.60
C LEU A 29 11.60 18.55 -9.90
N LEU A 30 11.65 17.22 -9.94
CA LEU A 30 12.79 16.45 -9.43
C LEU A 30 14.08 16.85 -10.16
N GLN A 31 14.05 16.93 -11.49
CA GLN A 31 15.21 17.36 -12.29
C GLN A 31 15.61 18.79 -11.97
N ALA A 32 14.64 19.70 -11.81
CA ALA A 32 14.91 21.09 -11.43
C ALA A 32 15.50 21.19 -10.01
N MET A 33 15.00 20.38 -9.07
CA MET A 33 15.51 20.27 -7.70
C MET A 33 17.00 19.89 -7.71
N GLN A 34 17.36 18.84 -8.46
CA GLN A 34 18.74 18.37 -8.59
C GLN A 34 19.65 19.41 -9.29
N LYS A 35 19.18 20.02 -10.38
CA LYS A 35 19.92 21.09 -11.09
C LYS A 35 20.20 22.30 -10.22
N ASN A 36 19.32 22.59 -9.26
CA ASN A 36 19.47 23.67 -8.30
C ASN A 36 20.27 23.26 -7.05
N GLY A 37 20.90 22.08 -7.04
CA GLY A 37 21.71 21.60 -5.93
C GLY A 37 20.91 21.18 -4.69
N CYS A 38 19.58 20.99 -4.82
CA CYS A 38 18.75 20.45 -3.75
C CYS A 38 18.72 18.92 -3.87
N CYS A 39 19.16 18.21 -2.84
CA CYS A 39 19.15 16.75 -2.83
C CYS A 39 17.73 16.20 -2.56
N PRO A 40 17.22 15.30 -3.42
CA PRO A 40 15.99 14.56 -3.16
C PRO A 40 16.06 13.81 -1.84
N ASP A 41 14.91 13.64 -1.18
CA ASP A 41 14.80 12.83 0.03
C ASP A 41 13.65 11.84 -0.04
N SER A 42 13.42 11.14 1.07
CA SER A 42 12.36 10.16 1.20
C SER A 42 10.98 10.71 0.80
N LEU A 43 10.66 11.97 1.14
CA LEU A 43 9.38 12.56 0.77
C LEU A 43 9.30 12.86 -0.73
N THR A 44 10.41 13.26 -1.35
CA THR A 44 10.50 13.43 -2.81
C THR A 44 10.17 12.13 -3.54
N TYR A 45 10.78 11.00 -3.14
CA TYR A 45 10.54 9.70 -3.76
C TYR A 45 9.14 9.16 -3.49
N LEU A 46 8.61 9.35 -2.27
CA LEU A 46 7.24 8.96 -1.93
C LEU A 46 6.23 9.66 -2.85
N ALA A 47 6.43 10.95 -3.13
CA ALA A 47 5.56 11.71 -4.02
C ALA A 47 5.66 11.25 -5.49
N LEU A 48 6.85 10.89 -5.97
CA LEU A 48 7.04 10.35 -7.32
C LEU A 48 6.38 8.96 -7.48
N ILE A 49 6.58 8.05 -6.52
CA ILE A 49 5.91 6.74 -6.50
C ILE A 49 4.38 6.95 -6.51
N ARG A 50 3.87 7.92 -5.75
CA ARG A 50 2.44 8.25 -5.75
C ARG A 50 1.97 8.75 -7.13
N ALA A 51 2.72 9.63 -7.77
CA ALA A 51 2.41 10.14 -9.11
C ALA A 51 2.29 8.99 -10.13
N TYR A 52 3.26 8.08 -10.11
CA TYR A 52 3.30 6.92 -10.99
C TYR A 52 2.20 5.90 -10.71
N THR A 53 1.95 5.57 -9.44
CA THR A 53 0.88 4.64 -9.08
C THR A 53 -0.52 5.19 -9.41
N GLN A 54 -0.74 6.49 -9.26
CA GLN A 54 -2.01 7.14 -9.63
C GLN A 54 -2.23 7.20 -11.14
N SER A 55 -1.15 7.38 -11.93
CA SER A 55 -1.19 7.29 -13.40
C SER A 55 -1.18 5.86 -13.93
N LYS A 56 -1.26 4.85 -13.05
CA LYS A 56 -1.22 3.41 -13.35
C LYS A 56 0.10 2.95 -14.00
N ASN A 57 1.15 3.75 -13.88
CA ASN A 57 2.47 3.41 -14.38
C ASN A 57 3.29 2.67 -13.32
N LEU A 58 2.98 1.39 -13.11
CA LEU A 58 3.51 0.60 -12.00
C LEU A 58 5.00 0.24 -12.17
N SER A 59 5.48 0.09 -13.40
CA SER A 59 6.90 -0.21 -13.65
C SER A 59 7.78 0.95 -13.20
N GLU A 60 7.41 2.17 -13.57
CA GLU A 60 8.14 3.38 -13.20
C GLU A 60 8.06 3.65 -11.69
N ALA A 61 6.94 3.30 -11.06
CA ALA A 61 6.82 3.35 -9.60
C ALA A 61 7.83 2.39 -8.91
N GLU A 62 7.98 1.15 -9.39
CA GLU A 62 8.97 0.20 -8.85
C GLU A 62 10.41 0.61 -9.15
N GLN A 63 10.67 1.14 -10.35
CA GLN A 63 11.98 1.68 -10.72
C GLN A 63 12.36 2.87 -9.83
N THR A 64 11.39 3.71 -9.48
CA THR A 64 11.58 4.84 -8.56
C THR A 64 11.98 4.38 -7.16
N LEU A 65 11.31 3.34 -6.62
CA LEU A 65 11.70 2.72 -5.34
C LEU A 65 13.13 2.15 -5.40
N SER A 66 13.48 1.47 -6.49
CA SER A 66 14.80 0.89 -6.69
C SER A 66 15.89 1.98 -6.81
N SER A 67 15.58 3.09 -7.48
CA SER A 67 16.47 4.24 -7.62
C SER A 67 16.75 4.92 -6.27
N MET A 68 15.72 5.07 -5.44
CA MET A 68 15.84 5.58 -4.07
C MET A 68 16.85 4.76 -3.24
N GLN A 69 16.72 3.42 -3.29
CA GLN A 69 17.65 2.51 -2.59
C GLN A 69 19.08 2.60 -3.13
N LYS A 70 19.27 2.66 -4.46
CA LYS A 70 20.59 2.83 -5.09
C LYS A 70 21.29 4.13 -4.69
N GLN A 71 20.52 5.16 -4.36
CA GLN A 71 21.03 6.44 -3.86
C GLN A 71 21.26 6.45 -2.34
N GLY A 72 21.12 5.30 -1.67
CA GLY A 72 21.31 5.16 -0.24
C GLY A 72 20.17 5.75 0.61
N ILE A 73 19.05 6.11 -0.01
CA ILE A 73 17.88 6.66 0.69
C ILE A 73 17.00 5.47 1.07
N GLN A 74 16.77 5.29 2.37
CA GLN A 74 16.05 4.13 2.89
C GLN A 74 14.54 4.27 2.66
N PRO A 75 13.89 3.31 1.98
CA PRO A 75 12.43 3.30 1.84
C PRO A 75 11.77 3.02 3.19
N SER A 76 10.56 3.55 3.36
CA SER A 76 9.68 3.27 4.50
C SER A 76 8.48 2.42 4.09
N CYS A 77 7.71 1.92 5.06
CA CYS A 77 6.46 1.19 4.82
C CYS A 77 5.51 1.93 3.86
N ALA A 78 5.44 3.27 3.94
CA ALA A 78 4.61 4.08 3.04
C ALA A 78 4.98 3.94 1.56
N HIS A 79 6.26 3.71 1.23
CA HIS A 79 6.70 3.56 -0.16
C HIS A 79 6.25 2.21 -0.73
N PHE A 80 6.41 1.15 0.06
CA PHE A 80 5.95 -0.19 -0.30
C PHE A 80 4.43 -0.28 -0.34
N ASP A 81 3.72 0.36 0.59
CA ASP A 81 2.25 0.36 0.63
C ASP A 81 1.64 1.01 -0.61
N LEU A 82 2.23 2.10 -1.15
CA LEU A 82 1.77 2.70 -2.41
C LEU A 82 1.81 1.67 -3.56
N LEU A 83 2.90 0.93 -3.69
CA LEU A 83 3.05 -0.11 -4.71
C LEU A 83 2.09 -1.28 -4.47
N MET A 84 2.05 -1.81 -3.24
CA MET A 84 1.14 -2.90 -2.86
C MET A 84 -0.32 -2.55 -3.17
N SER A 85 -0.75 -1.36 -2.76
CA SER A 85 -2.09 -0.85 -2.99
C SER A 85 -2.39 -0.72 -4.48
N ALA A 86 -1.43 -0.23 -5.26
CA ALA A 86 -1.60 -0.04 -6.70
C ALA A 86 -1.68 -1.38 -7.46
N PHE A 87 -0.80 -2.35 -7.15
CA PHE A 87 -0.86 -3.70 -7.70
C PHE A 87 -2.15 -4.42 -7.33
N ALA A 88 -2.57 -4.37 -6.06
CA ALA A 88 -3.83 -4.95 -5.60
C ALA A 88 -5.03 -4.34 -6.34
N LYS A 89 -5.08 -3.00 -6.49
CA LYS A 89 -6.14 -2.31 -7.24
C LYS A 89 -6.14 -2.65 -8.73
N ALA A 90 -5.00 -3.02 -9.31
CA ALA A 90 -4.89 -3.51 -10.68
C ALA A 90 -5.33 -4.98 -10.83
N GLY A 91 -5.62 -5.69 -9.73
CA GLY A 91 -5.93 -7.11 -9.73
C GLY A 91 -4.69 -8.02 -9.78
N LEU A 92 -3.51 -7.46 -9.51
CA LEU A 92 -2.22 -8.15 -9.55
C LEU A 92 -1.76 -8.50 -8.13
N ILE A 93 -2.58 -9.29 -7.41
CA ILE A 93 -2.32 -9.57 -5.98
C ILE A 93 -0.99 -10.28 -5.74
N LYS A 94 -0.54 -11.14 -6.67
CA LYS A 94 0.76 -11.83 -6.55
C LYS A 94 1.94 -10.86 -6.61
N GLU A 95 1.81 -9.78 -7.38
CA GLU A 95 2.81 -8.70 -7.38
C GLU A 95 2.77 -7.89 -6.09
N ALA A 96 1.58 -7.61 -5.54
CA ALA A 96 1.46 -6.98 -4.23
C ALA A 96 2.09 -7.84 -3.11
N GLU A 97 1.89 -9.17 -3.14
CA GLU A 97 2.55 -10.12 -2.24
C GLU A 97 4.08 -10.11 -2.40
N ARG A 98 4.59 -10.02 -3.64
CA ARG A 98 6.03 -9.88 -3.92
C ARG A 98 6.58 -8.61 -3.30
N VAL A 99 5.91 -7.47 -3.48
CA VAL A 99 6.31 -6.19 -2.89
C VAL A 99 6.30 -6.26 -1.36
N PHE A 100 5.29 -6.89 -0.75
CA PHE A 100 5.25 -7.11 0.69
C PHE A 100 6.42 -7.96 1.20
N LYS A 101 6.77 -9.05 0.50
CA LYS A 101 7.95 -9.88 0.83
C LYS A 101 9.25 -9.10 0.70
N ASN A 102 9.38 -8.26 -0.33
CA ASN A 102 10.55 -7.39 -0.52
C ASN A 102 10.70 -6.37 0.62
N MET A 103 9.59 -5.84 1.14
CA MET A 103 9.59 -4.97 2.32
C MET A 103 10.17 -5.70 3.54
N LEU A 104 9.73 -6.93 3.80
CA LEU A 104 10.25 -7.77 4.88
C LEU A 104 11.74 -8.08 4.70
N ALA A 105 12.16 -8.44 3.48
CA ALA A 105 13.55 -8.73 3.15
C ALA A 105 14.45 -7.49 3.28
N SER A 106 13.88 -6.29 3.19
CA SER A 106 14.57 -5.02 3.45
C SER A 106 14.69 -4.69 4.96
N GLY A 107 14.28 -5.61 5.85
CA GLY A 107 14.33 -5.44 7.30
C GLY A 107 13.23 -4.56 7.88
N LEU A 108 12.25 -4.15 7.07
CA LEU A 108 11.14 -3.33 7.53
C LEU A 108 10.06 -4.20 8.20
N ARG A 109 9.54 -3.71 9.33
CA ARG A 109 8.36 -4.29 9.97
C ARG A 109 7.09 -3.67 9.34
N PRO A 110 6.17 -4.47 8.78
CA PRO A 110 4.92 -3.95 8.24
C PRO A 110 4.13 -3.22 9.33
N ASP A 111 3.55 -2.08 8.99
CA ASP A 111 2.60 -1.40 9.86
C ASP A 111 1.16 -1.86 9.59
N LEU A 112 0.22 -1.35 10.38
CA LEU A 112 -1.19 -1.67 10.25
C LEU A 112 -1.76 -1.36 8.85
N VAL A 113 -1.24 -0.34 8.16
CA VAL A 113 -1.68 0.02 6.81
C VAL A 113 -1.28 -1.08 5.83
N CYS A 114 -0.04 -1.56 5.89
CA CYS A 114 0.43 -2.66 5.05
C CYS A 114 -0.43 -3.93 5.20
N TYR A 115 -0.77 -4.32 6.44
CA TYR A 115 -1.62 -5.49 6.69
C TYR A 115 -3.04 -5.31 6.13
N ARG A 116 -3.65 -4.15 6.34
CA ARG A 116 -4.97 -3.81 5.78
C ARG A 116 -4.95 -3.81 4.26
N THR A 117 -3.88 -3.29 3.63
CA THR A 117 -3.70 -3.29 2.17
C THR A 117 -3.65 -4.71 1.60
N MET A 118 -2.87 -5.61 2.21
CA MET A 118 -2.82 -7.02 1.78
C MET A 118 -4.16 -7.73 1.91
N LEU A 119 -4.82 -7.63 3.08
CA LEU A 119 -6.13 -8.25 3.29
C LEU A 119 -7.20 -7.69 2.34
N ARG A 120 -7.18 -6.37 2.10
CA ARG A 120 -8.05 -5.75 1.10
C ARG A 120 -7.79 -6.34 -0.29
N GLY A 121 -6.53 -6.50 -0.66
CA GLY A 121 -6.13 -7.07 -1.95
C GLY A 121 -6.62 -8.49 -2.14
N PHE A 122 -6.48 -9.36 -1.12
CA PHE A 122 -7.00 -10.73 -1.17
C PHE A 122 -8.53 -10.76 -1.34
N LEU A 123 -9.26 -9.95 -0.56
CA LEU A 123 -10.71 -9.82 -0.70
C LEU A 123 -11.13 -9.36 -2.10
N ASP A 124 -10.56 -8.25 -2.58
CA ASP A 124 -10.93 -7.65 -3.86
C ASP A 124 -10.56 -8.54 -5.06
N CYS A 125 -9.54 -9.41 -4.92
CA CYS A 125 -9.12 -10.33 -5.97
C CYS A 125 -9.73 -11.74 -5.83
N GLY A 126 -10.49 -12.02 -4.76
CA GLY A 126 -11.12 -13.33 -4.53
C GLY A 126 -10.17 -14.44 -4.07
N TYR A 127 -8.99 -14.09 -3.53
CA TYR A 127 -7.99 -15.05 -3.04
C TYR A 127 -8.27 -15.39 -1.57
N VAL A 128 -9.33 -16.17 -1.35
CA VAL A 128 -9.89 -16.44 -0.02
C VAL A 128 -8.90 -17.20 0.86
N ASP A 129 -8.32 -18.29 0.36
CA ASP A 129 -7.42 -19.15 1.14
C ASP A 129 -6.12 -18.44 1.53
N GLU A 130 -5.51 -17.70 0.61
CA GLU A 130 -4.33 -16.90 0.94
C GLU A 130 -4.67 -15.76 1.91
N GLY A 131 -5.85 -15.14 1.76
CA GLY A 131 -6.34 -14.14 2.72
C GLY A 131 -6.48 -14.71 4.13
N LEU A 132 -7.05 -15.92 4.27
CA LEU A 132 -7.16 -16.61 5.56
C LEU A 132 -5.81 -17.01 6.13
N SER A 133 -4.91 -17.55 5.29
CA SER A 133 -3.54 -17.86 5.69
C SER A 133 -2.80 -16.62 6.19
N PHE A 134 -2.97 -15.49 5.49
CA PHE A 134 -2.38 -14.22 5.86
C PHE A 134 -2.94 -13.70 7.18
N PHE A 135 -4.27 -13.69 7.35
CA PHE A 135 -4.91 -13.30 8.61
C PHE A 135 -4.38 -14.13 9.79
N LYS A 136 -4.34 -15.46 9.65
CA LYS A 136 -3.85 -16.36 10.70
C LYS A 136 -2.41 -16.08 11.11
N LYS A 137 -1.55 -15.69 10.17
CA LYS A 137 -0.15 -15.33 10.46
C LYS A 137 -0.02 -14.03 11.23
N ILE A 138 -0.88 -13.04 10.96
CA ILE A 138 -0.73 -11.71 11.55
C ILE A 138 -1.52 -11.54 12.85
N GLN A 139 -2.59 -12.31 13.07
CA GLN A 139 -3.52 -12.12 14.20
C GLN A 139 -2.84 -12.23 15.58
N GLU A 140 -1.77 -13.01 15.70
CA GLU A 140 -1.03 -13.16 16.97
C GLU A 140 -0.11 -11.97 17.27
N SER A 141 0.20 -11.17 16.24
CA SER A 141 1.20 -10.09 16.30
C SER A 141 0.61 -8.70 16.16
N VAL A 142 -0.68 -8.60 15.87
CA VAL A 142 -1.36 -7.34 15.56
C VAL A 142 -2.55 -7.21 16.50
N GLU A 143 -2.65 -6.05 17.16
CA GLU A 143 -3.80 -5.70 17.99
C GLU A 143 -5.11 -5.82 17.19
N PRO A 144 -6.22 -6.25 17.82
CA PRO A 144 -7.52 -6.35 17.18
C PRO A 144 -7.91 -5.06 16.44
N ASP A 145 -7.90 -5.12 15.11
CA ASP A 145 -8.25 -4.00 14.26
C ASP A 145 -9.60 -4.21 13.57
N ARG A 146 -10.45 -3.18 13.59
CA ARG A 146 -11.77 -3.20 12.97
C ARG A 146 -11.76 -3.70 11.53
N PHE A 147 -10.82 -3.23 10.70
CA PHE A 147 -10.77 -3.65 9.31
C PHE A 147 -10.29 -5.10 9.17
N ILE A 148 -9.21 -5.45 9.86
CA ILE A 148 -8.62 -6.81 9.82
C ILE A 148 -9.64 -7.86 10.25
N MET A 149 -10.33 -7.64 11.38
CA MET A 149 -11.33 -8.58 11.88
C MET A 149 -12.56 -8.66 10.95
N SER A 150 -13.03 -7.53 10.43
CA SER A 150 -14.13 -7.54 9.44
C SER A 150 -13.71 -8.31 8.18
N ALA A 151 -12.47 -8.12 7.70
CA ALA A 151 -11.94 -8.84 6.56
C ALA A 151 -11.87 -10.35 6.82
N ALA A 152 -11.43 -10.77 8.02
CA ALA A 152 -11.41 -12.16 8.43
C ALA A 152 -12.82 -12.79 8.42
N VAL A 153 -13.83 -12.09 8.96
CA VAL A 153 -15.23 -12.54 8.91
C VAL A 153 -15.68 -12.76 7.47
N HIS A 154 -15.39 -11.80 6.57
CA HIS A 154 -15.74 -11.93 5.15
C HIS A 154 -15.03 -13.11 4.48
N LEU A 155 -13.74 -13.32 4.77
CA LEU A 155 -12.97 -14.43 4.22
C LEU A 155 -13.48 -15.79 4.71
N TYR A 156 -13.72 -15.95 6.02
CA TYR A 156 -14.25 -17.20 6.58
C TYR A 156 -15.63 -17.53 6.01
N LYS A 157 -16.54 -16.55 5.92
CA LYS A 157 -17.85 -16.74 5.27
C LYS A 157 -17.71 -17.14 3.80
N SER A 158 -16.76 -16.54 3.07
CA SER A 158 -16.53 -16.88 1.66
C SER A 158 -15.96 -18.29 1.49
N ALA A 159 -15.26 -18.82 2.50
CA ALA A 159 -14.76 -20.20 2.53
C ALA A 159 -15.80 -21.22 3.06
N GLY A 160 -16.99 -20.78 3.49
CA GLY A 160 -17.99 -21.64 4.14
C GLY A 160 -17.65 -22.04 5.58
N HIS A 161 -16.71 -21.33 6.22
CA HIS A 161 -16.27 -21.56 7.59
C HIS A 161 -17.07 -20.68 8.56
N ASP A 162 -18.38 -20.95 8.65
CA ASP A 162 -19.31 -20.08 9.40
C ASP A 162 -19.02 -20.05 10.90
N GLN A 163 -18.56 -21.16 11.47
CA GLN A 163 -18.23 -21.26 12.89
C GLN A 163 -17.07 -20.31 13.25
N GLU A 164 -16.00 -20.30 12.45
CA GLU A 164 -14.87 -19.41 12.63
C GLU A 164 -15.25 -17.94 12.40
N ALA A 165 -16.12 -17.67 11.41
CA ALA A 165 -16.65 -16.32 11.20
C ALA A 165 -17.41 -15.81 12.44
N GLU A 166 -18.20 -16.67 13.08
CA GLU A 166 -18.96 -16.36 14.29
C GLU A 166 -18.03 -16.14 15.50
N VAL A 167 -16.97 -16.93 15.64
CA VAL A 167 -15.94 -16.72 16.69
C VAL A 167 -15.32 -15.33 16.57
N ILE A 168 -14.96 -14.90 15.36
CA ILE A 168 -14.41 -13.54 15.15
C ILE A 168 -15.46 -12.47 15.45
N LEU A 169 -16.73 -12.67 15.06
CA LEU A 169 -17.81 -11.72 15.35
C LEU A 169 -18.05 -11.55 16.85
N ASN A 170 -18.05 -12.63 17.62
CA ASN A 170 -18.19 -12.57 19.06
C ASN A 170 -17.01 -11.84 19.71
N SER A 171 -15.78 -12.15 19.27
CA SER A 171 -14.59 -11.40 19.71
C SER A 171 -14.67 -9.90 19.38
N MET A 172 -15.20 -9.53 18.21
CA MET A 172 -15.44 -8.13 17.85
C MET A 172 -16.45 -7.47 18.80
N ASN A 173 -17.54 -8.16 19.14
CA ASN A 173 -18.56 -7.64 20.05
C ASN A 173 -18.02 -7.45 21.48
N ASP A 174 -17.28 -8.43 22.00
CA ASP A 174 -16.67 -8.38 23.34
C ASP A 174 -15.68 -7.21 23.47
N LEU A 175 -14.97 -6.88 22.38
CA LEU A 175 -14.04 -5.75 22.30
C LEU A 175 -14.71 -4.41 21.94
N GLY A 176 -16.03 -4.39 21.72
CA GLY A 176 -16.77 -3.19 21.30
C GLY A 176 -16.39 -2.69 19.89
N ILE A 177 -15.87 -3.57 19.03
CA ILE A 177 -15.43 -3.25 17.68
C ILE A 177 -16.58 -3.51 16.70
N PRO A 178 -17.18 -2.48 16.07
CA PRO A 178 -18.32 -2.70 15.19
C PRO A 178 -17.89 -3.30 13.85
N LEU A 179 -18.63 -4.31 13.37
CA LEU A 179 -18.43 -4.90 12.04
C LEU A 179 -18.46 -3.81 10.96
N LYS A 180 -17.45 -3.80 10.08
CA LYS A 180 -17.39 -2.89 8.94
C LYS A 180 -17.90 -3.60 7.70
N LYS A 181 -18.97 -3.07 7.09
CA LYS A 181 -19.40 -3.51 5.75
C LYS A 181 -18.30 -3.21 4.73
N LEU A 182 -17.71 -4.24 4.14
CA LEU A 182 -16.66 -4.10 3.13
C LEU A 182 -17.29 -4.17 1.74
N GLN A 183 -17.12 -3.10 0.94
CA GLN A 183 -17.36 -3.18 -0.50
C GLN A 183 -16.21 -4.00 -1.10
N ILE A 184 -16.52 -5.20 -1.59
CA ILE A 184 -15.58 -6.07 -2.29
C ILE A 184 -15.70 -5.75 -3.78
N ARG A 185 -14.58 -5.44 -4.43
CA ARG A 185 -14.56 -5.21 -5.89
C ARG A 185 -14.70 -6.55 -6.60
N SER A 186 -15.92 -7.06 -6.79
CA SER A 186 -16.12 -8.32 -7.51
C SER A 186 -15.68 -8.18 -8.96
N ARG A 187 -14.47 -8.65 -9.28
CA ARG A 187 -14.21 -9.24 -10.59
C ARG A 187 -14.46 -10.73 -10.44
N MET A 188 -15.72 -11.14 -10.56
CA MET A 188 -16.01 -12.52 -10.94
C MET A 188 -15.35 -12.73 -12.30
N ARG A 189 -14.14 -13.28 -12.32
CA ARG A 189 -13.67 -14.01 -13.49
C ARG A 189 -14.40 -15.34 -13.44
N THR A 190 -15.58 -15.39 -14.05
CA THR A 190 -16.04 -16.65 -14.61
C THR A 190 -15.10 -17.00 -15.78
N PRO A 191 -14.71 -18.28 -15.94
CA PRO A 191 -13.97 -18.74 -17.11
C PRO A 191 -14.73 -18.48 -18.41
#